data_AF-A0A4R4SV74-F1
#
_entry.id   AF-A0A4R4SV74-F1
#
_cell.length_a   1.000
_cell.length_b   1.000
_cell.length_c   1.000
_cell.angle_alpha   90.00
_cell.angle_beta   90.00
_cell.angle_gamma   90.00
#
_symmetry.space_group_name_H-M   'P 1'
#
loop_
_entity.id
_entity.type
_entity.pdbx_description
1 polymer ?
#
loop_
_entity_poly.entity_id
_entity_poly.type
_entity_poly.pdbx_seq_one_letter_code
_entity_poly.pdbx_strand_id
1 'polypeptide(L)'
;MATNNPPRLHRRALTAGLVPAVAAALLLGGCGGSSPGTAAAQEGGAATGKAGAGERAGAGKVPEATTYTTVRGAPEDSSPDGATDGLVVNPAKAVPVHDRPDGRVIATLPAKQLDGPTWVPVVETSGDWRRVLLPSRPNRSTGWISGKGMRTARTPYTIRVDLGARTLTLLRSMREVGRWKVAIGGPQTPTPTGRTFVLATLTRDKKAPSRIVLPLGTHSATLDSFGGGPGTVALHGWPDASVFGRAVSHGCVRVPDAALKALSRVPLGSLVFING
;
A
#
# COMPACT_ATOMS: atom_id res chain seq x y z
N MET A 1 -48.34 30.73 29.13
CA MET A 1 -47.90 30.80 30.54
C MET A 1 -46.79 29.78 30.69
N ALA A 2 -45.52 30.21 30.60
CA ALA A 2 -44.66 30.62 31.73
C ALA A 2 -43.98 29.35 32.31
N THR A 3 -42.65 29.20 32.41
CA THR A 3 -41.56 30.18 32.55
C THR A 3 -40.21 29.62 32.08
N ASN A 4 -39.40 30.50 31.46
CA ASN A 4 -37.95 30.40 31.29
C ASN A 4 -37.20 30.44 32.64
N ASN A 5 -36.04 29.76 32.72
CA ASN A 5 -34.78 30.34 33.26
C ASN A 5 -33.58 29.37 33.13
N PRO A 6 -32.51 29.73 32.39
CA PRO A 6 -31.11 29.44 32.75
C PRO A 6 -30.60 30.59 33.67
N PRO A 7 -29.46 30.53 34.42
CA PRO A 7 -28.12 30.13 33.96
C PRO A 7 -27.18 29.56 35.07
N ARG A 8 -25.89 29.29 34.74
CA ARG A 8 -24.72 29.92 35.40
C ARG A 8 -23.39 29.36 34.87
N LEU A 9 -22.62 30.27 34.26
CA LEU A 9 -21.20 30.16 33.93
C LEU A 9 -20.37 30.23 35.22
N HIS A 10 -19.38 29.36 35.37
CA HIS A 10 -18.27 29.58 36.28
C HIS A 10 -16.97 29.70 35.50
N ARG A 11 -16.54 30.95 35.32
CA ARG A 11 -15.15 31.33 35.09
C ARG A 11 -14.39 31.21 36.41
N ARG A 12 -13.24 30.54 36.41
CA ARG A 12 -12.15 30.85 37.33
C ARG A 12 -10.85 30.97 36.53
N ALA A 13 -10.16 32.06 36.80
CA ALA A 13 -8.96 32.52 36.16
C ALA A 13 -7.72 32.15 36.99
N LEU A 14 -6.61 31.97 36.28
CA LEU A 14 -5.22 32.36 36.58
C LEU A 14 -4.59 31.96 37.94
N THR A 15 -3.47 31.23 37.85
CA THR A 15 -2.24 31.60 38.57
C THR A 15 -1.02 31.22 37.74
N ALA A 16 -0.16 32.21 37.53
CA ALA A 16 1.17 32.13 36.94
C ALA A 16 2.17 31.47 37.90
N GLY A 17 3.20 30.81 37.36
CA GLY A 17 4.33 30.26 38.10
C GLY A 17 5.62 30.46 37.32
N LEU A 18 6.60 31.08 37.99
CA LEU A 18 7.82 31.70 37.47
C LEU A 18 8.87 30.74 36.88
N VAL A 19 9.60 31.29 35.92
CA VAL A 19 10.96 30.89 35.48
C VAL A 19 11.99 31.41 36.49
N PRO A 20 13.16 30.73 36.63
CA PRO A 20 14.41 31.45 36.80
C PRO A 20 15.42 31.09 35.69
N ALA A 21 16.05 32.15 35.18
CA ALA A 21 17.16 32.15 34.25
C ALA A 21 18.46 32.41 35.01
N VAL A 22 19.56 31.76 34.62
CA VAL A 22 20.97 32.18 34.76
C VAL A 22 21.72 31.49 33.59
N ALA A 23 22.07 32.13 32.48
CA ALA A 23 23.27 32.97 32.19
C ALA A 23 24.61 32.22 32.42
N ALA A 24 25.70 32.36 31.67
CA ALA A 24 26.07 32.89 30.36
C ALA A 24 27.58 32.58 30.18
N ALA A 25 28.06 32.36 28.95
CA ALA A 25 29.43 32.64 28.48
C ALA A 25 29.49 32.27 26.98
N LEU A 26 29.34 33.19 26.02
CA LEU A 26 30.34 34.13 25.46
C LEU A 26 31.66 33.48 25.06
N LEU A 27 32.00 33.55 23.77
CA LEU A 27 33.21 34.13 23.14
C LEU A 27 33.01 34.03 21.60
N LEU A 28 32.69 35.16 20.94
CA LEU A 28 33.56 35.96 20.03
C LEU A 28 33.97 35.22 18.74
N GLY A 29 33.37 35.57 17.59
CA GLY A 29 33.97 36.48 16.59
C GLY A 29 34.34 35.64 15.35
N GLY A 30 34.26 36.05 14.09
CA GLY A 30 33.98 37.30 13.42
C GLY A 30 33.90 37.03 11.90
N CYS A 31 33.50 38.04 11.15
CA CYS A 31 33.16 38.05 9.73
C CYS A 31 34.29 37.71 8.75
N GLY A 32 33.92 37.39 7.50
CA GLY A 32 34.75 37.73 6.33
C GLY A 32 34.68 36.72 5.20
N GLY A 33 33.87 37.02 4.17
CA GLY A 33 33.98 36.35 2.88
C GLY A 33 35.08 36.96 2.02
N SER A 34 35.68 36.16 1.14
CA SER A 34 36.16 36.49 -0.22
C SER A 34 36.87 35.28 -0.83
N SER A 35 36.37 34.78 -1.96
CA SER A 35 37.22 34.20 -3.04
C SER A 35 37.82 35.38 -3.82
N PRO A 36 38.94 35.28 -4.60
CA PRO A 36 39.33 34.15 -5.46
C PRO A 36 40.86 33.91 -5.60
N GLY A 37 41.25 32.94 -6.43
CA GLY A 37 42.49 33.05 -7.23
C GLY A 37 43.60 32.02 -7.00
N THR A 38 43.67 31.06 -7.93
CA THR A 38 44.85 30.61 -8.71
C THR A 38 46.16 30.11 -8.07
N ALA A 39 46.68 29.06 -8.73
CA ALA A 39 48.05 28.50 -8.76
C ALA A 39 48.44 27.58 -7.58
N ALA A 40 48.51 26.25 -7.75
CA ALA A 40 49.47 25.43 -8.53
C ALA A 40 50.83 25.24 -7.82
N ALA A 41 51.05 24.01 -7.31
CA ALA A 41 52.30 23.24 -7.12
C ALA A 41 52.04 22.21 -5.99
N GLN A 42 51.93 20.90 -6.28
CA GLN A 42 53.03 19.92 -6.29
C GLN A 42 53.62 19.77 -4.87
N GLU A 43 53.54 18.64 -4.15
CA GLU A 43 53.95 17.29 -4.52
C GLU A 43 53.62 16.32 -3.35
N GLY A 44 53.45 15.03 -3.65
CA GLY A 44 53.81 13.93 -2.73
C GLY A 44 52.72 13.35 -1.82
N GLY A 45 52.36 12.09 -2.07
CA GLY A 45 51.68 11.27 -1.05
C GLY A 45 50.78 10.18 -1.62
N ALA A 46 51.40 9.08 -2.06
CA ALA A 46 50.69 7.86 -2.42
C ALA A 46 49.89 7.31 -1.23
N ALA A 47 48.56 7.30 -1.37
CA ALA A 47 47.69 6.44 -0.58
C ALA A 47 46.79 5.69 -1.57
N THR A 48 47.16 4.44 -1.83
CA THR A 48 46.35 3.47 -2.56
C THR A 48 45.04 3.26 -1.80
N GLY A 49 44.03 4.03 -2.19
CA GLY A 49 42.65 3.82 -1.75
C GLY A 49 42.22 2.44 -2.20
N LYS A 50 42.17 1.49 -1.26
CA LYS A 50 41.42 0.24 -1.40
C LYS A 50 40.01 0.62 -1.83
N ALA A 51 39.71 0.38 -3.11
CA ALA A 51 38.35 0.27 -3.58
C ALA A 51 37.64 -0.69 -2.61
N GLY A 52 36.70 -0.16 -1.84
CA GLY A 52 35.81 -0.96 -1.03
C GLY A 52 35.12 -1.93 -1.98
N ALA A 53 35.62 -3.17 -1.98
CA ALA A 53 34.92 -4.30 -2.56
C ALA A 53 33.58 -4.29 -1.83
N GLY A 54 32.55 -3.80 -2.52
CA GLY A 54 31.18 -3.87 -2.05
C GLY A 54 30.97 -5.30 -1.60
N GLU A 55 30.60 -5.46 -0.33
CA GLU A 55 30.20 -6.73 0.22
C GLU A 55 29.28 -7.39 -0.81
N ARG A 56 29.79 -8.44 -1.45
CA ARG A 56 28.93 -9.42 -2.08
C ARG A 56 28.12 -10.00 -0.94
N ALA A 57 26.98 -9.36 -0.67
CA ALA A 57 25.93 -9.92 0.15
C ALA A 57 25.76 -11.35 -0.36
N GLY A 58 26.06 -12.32 0.50
CA GLY A 58 25.93 -13.73 0.18
C GLY A 58 24.55 -13.98 -0.43
N ALA A 59 24.45 -15.00 -1.28
CA ALA A 59 23.19 -15.44 -1.87
C ALA A 59 22.23 -15.93 -0.77
N GLY A 60 21.70 -14.98 0.01
CA GLY A 60 20.65 -15.20 0.97
C GLY A 60 19.40 -15.61 0.21
N LYS A 61 18.68 -16.57 0.77
CA LYS A 61 17.38 -16.99 0.23
C LYS A 61 16.50 -15.75 0.04
N VAL A 62 16.08 -15.48 -1.20
CA VAL A 62 15.16 -14.38 -1.50
C VAL A 62 13.83 -14.58 -0.77
N PRO A 63 13.14 -13.50 -0.34
CA PRO A 63 11.86 -13.62 0.34
C PRO A 63 10.78 -14.16 -0.60
N GLU A 64 9.73 -14.75 -0.03
CA GLU A 64 8.50 -14.97 -0.79
C GLU A 64 7.76 -13.64 -0.97
N ALA A 65 7.09 -13.44 -2.10
CA ALA A 65 6.20 -12.31 -2.33
C ALA A 65 4.80 -12.64 -1.80
N THR A 66 4.58 -12.38 -0.51
CA THR A 66 3.28 -12.55 0.17
C THR A 66 2.88 -11.26 0.87
N THR A 67 1.64 -11.15 1.33
CA THR A 67 1.20 -9.98 2.11
C THR A 67 1.96 -9.81 3.44
N TYR A 68 2.66 -10.84 3.92
CA TYR A 68 3.42 -10.80 5.18
C TYR A 68 4.87 -10.36 5.02
N THR A 69 5.34 -10.15 3.79
CA THR A 69 6.75 -9.90 3.52
C THR A 69 7.01 -8.54 2.89
N THR A 70 8.24 -8.09 3.04
CA THR A 70 8.78 -6.93 2.33
C THR A 70 9.78 -7.41 1.28
N VAL A 71 9.51 -7.13 0.02
CA VAL A 71 10.43 -7.40 -1.10
C VAL A 71 11.24 -6.13 -1.36
N ARG A 72 12.41 -6.03 -0.72
CA ARG A 72 13.29 -4.86 -0.87
C ARG A 72 13.81 -4.76 -2.31
N GLY A 73 13.75 -3.56 -2.88
CA GLY A 73 14.21 -3.32 -4.25
C GLY A 73 13.26 -3.81 -5.34
N ALA A 74 12.02 -4.17 -5.00
CA ALA A 74 10.97 -4.40 -6.01
C ALA A 74 10.72 -3.11 -6.81
N PRO A 75 10.72 -3.16 -8.16
CA PRO A 75 10.33 -2.02 -8.96
C PRO A 75 8.91 -1.56 -8.62
N GLU A 76 8.70 -0.25 -8.49
CA GLU A 76 7.37 0.30 -8.26
C GLU A 76 6.54 0.31 -9.54
N ASP A 77 5.23 0.12 -9.42
CA ASP A 77 4.27 0.36 -10.48
C ASP A 77 4.31 1.83 -10.92
N SER A 78 4.75 2.12 -12.14
CA SER A 78 4.88 3.48 -12.67
C SER A 78 3.58 4.06 -13.22
N SER A 79 2.48 3.29 -13.22
CA SER A 79 1.18 3.71 -13.77
C SER A 79 0.04 3.37 -12.80
N PRO A 80 -0.05 4.08 -11.66
CA PRO A 80 -1.02 3.78 -10.59
C PRO A 80 -2.49 3.99 -11.00
N ASP A 81 -2.77 4.59 -12.16
CA ASP A 81 -4.11 4.73 -12.74
C ASP A 81 -4.23 4.04 -14.12
N GLY A 82 -3.19 3.34 -14.56
CA GLY A 82 -3.15 2.72 -15.88
C GLY A 82 -4.15 1.56 -15.99
N ALA A 83 -5.01 1.60 -17.02
CA ALA A 83 -5.83 0.45 -17.37
C ALA A 83 -4.96 -0.71 -17.88
N THR A 84 -5.42 -1.94 -17.70
CA THR A 84 -4.83 -3.14 -18.30
C THR A 84 -5.89 -3.86 -19.13
N ASP A 85 -5.47 -4.88 -19.87
CA ASP A 85 -6.36 -5.74 -20.65
C ASP A 85 -7.05 -6.83 -19.79
N GLY A 86 -6.92 -6.74 -18.47
CA GLY A 86 -7.48 -7.68 -17.49
C GLY A 86 -6.74 -9.01 -17.38
N LEU A 87 -5.57 -9.17 -18.01
CA LEU A 87 -4.77 -10.39 -17.90
C LEU A 87 -4.33 -10.63 -16.45
N VAL A 88 -4.61 -11.84 -15.96
CA VAL A 88 -4.15 -12.35 -14.66
C VAL A 88 -3.43 -13.69 -14.86
N VAL A 89 -2.44 -13.96 -14.02
CA VAL A 89 -1.62 -15.17 -14.10
C VAL A 89 -1.64 -15.95 -12.79
N ASN A 90 -1.64 -17.27 -12.91
CA ASN A 90 -1.61 -18.23 -11.81
C ASN A 90 -0.44 -19.19 -11.99
N PRO A 91 0.60 -19.09 -11.15
CA PRO A 91 1.73 -20.00 -11.21
C PRO A 91 1.36 -21.36 -10.59
N ALA A 92 1.65 -22.46 -11.29
CA ALA A 92 1.36 -23.81 -10.80
C ALA A 92 2.27 -24.26 -9.64
N LYS A 93 3.46 -23.68 -9.56
CA LYS A 93 4.46 -23.85 -8.50
C LYS A 93 5.08 -22.48 -8.19
N ALA A 94 5.83 -22.39 -7.10
CA ALA A 94 6.55 -21.16 -6.79
C ALA A 94 7.48 -20.76 -7.96
N VAL A 95 7.46 -19.47 -8.35
CA VAL A 95 8.26 -18.96 -9.47
C VAL A 95 9.17 -17.81 -9.04
N PRO A 96 10.40 -17.71 -9.58
CA PRO A 96 11.26 -16.56 -9.34
C PRO A 96 10.62 -15.27 -9.85
N VAL A 97 10.79 -14.20 -9.09
CA VAL A 97 10.40 -12.83 -9.45
C VAL A 97 11.67 -12.02 -9.65
N HIS A 98 11.79 -11.36 -10.79
CA HIS A 98 12.95 -10.59 -11.19
C HIS A 98 12.67 -9.08 -11.14
N ASP A 99 13.71 -8.27 -10.94
CA ASP A 99 13.62 -6.80 -11.01
C ASP A 99 13.41 -6.28 -12.44
N ARG A 100 13.88 -7.01 -13.45
CA ARG A 100 13.66 -6.77 -14.88
C ARG A 100 13.71 -8.11 -15.64
N PRO A 101 13.31 -8.16 -16.92
CA PRO A 101 13.57 -9.31 -17.77
C PRO A 101 15.03 -9.77 -17.66
N ASP A 102 15.23 -11.08 -17.43
CA ASP A 102 16.53 -11.71 -17.26
C ASP A 102 17.42 -11.03 -16.19
N GLY A 103 16.77 -10.36 -15.23
CA GLY A 103 17.39 -9.61 -14.15
C GLY A 103 17.67 -10.43 -12.91
N ARG A 104 17.99 -9.74 -11.82
CA ARG A 104 18.24 -10.36 -10.52
C ARG A 104 16.92 -10.85 -9.95
N VAL A 105 16.94 -12.07 -9.39
CA VAL A 105 15.82 -12.57 -8.60
C VAL A 105 15.72 -11.78 -7.29
N ILE A 106 14.57 -11.16 -7.05
CA ILE A 106 14.29 -10.32 -5.87
C ILE A 106 13.32 -11.00 -4.89
N ALA A 107 12.51 -11.93 -5.37
CA ALA A 107 11.57 -12.70 -4.57
C ALA A 107 11.21 -14.02 -5.24
N THR A 108 10.43 -14.83 -4.55
CA THR A 108 9.71 -15.97 -5.13
C THR A 108 8.21 -15.73 -4.98
N LEU A 109 7.44 -15.82 -6.06
CA LEU A 109 5.98 -15.75 -6.01
C LEU A 109 5.42 -17.16 -5.76
N PRO A 110 4.84 -17.45 -4.58
CA PRO A 110 4.31 -18.77 -4.29
C PRO A 110 3.05 -19.07 -5.11
N ALA A 111 2.72 -20.35 -5.28
CA ALA A 111 1.51 -20.82 -5.96
C ALA A 111 0.22 -20.56 -5.16
N LYS A 112 0.34 -20.27 -3.86
CA LYS A 112 -0.77 -19.97 -2.96
C LYS A 112 -0.55 -18.66 -2.20
N GLN A 113 -1.64 -17.94 -1.92
CA GLN A 113 -1.71 -16.77 -1.05
C GLN A 113 -2.88 -16.96 -0.09
N LEU A 114 -2.66 -16.80 1.22
CA LEU A 114 -3.72 -16.92 2.24
C LEU A 114 -4.55 -18.21 2.05
N ASP A 115 -3.86 -19.35 1.87
CA ASP A 115 -4.40 -20.70 1.60
C ASP A 115 -5.13 -20.89 0.25
N GLY A 116 -5.40 -19.83 -0.50
CA GLY A 116 -6.00 -19.85 -1.84
C GLY A 116 -4.97 -19.84 -2.98
N PRO A 117 -5.38 -20.11 -4.23
CA PRO A 117 -4.47 -20.04 -5.38
C PRO A 117 -4.06 -18.58 -5.68
N THR A 118 -2.78 -18.38 -5.99
CA THR A 118 -2.26 -17.07 -6.40
C THR A 118 -2.83 -16.66 -7.75
N TRP A 119 -3.49 -15.51 -7.82
CA TRP A 119 -3.80 -14.82 -9.08
C TRP A 119 -3.34 -13.37 -8.95
N VAL A 120 -2.40 -12.97 -9.80
CA VAL A 120 -1.86 -11.60 -9.82
C VAL A 120 -2.10 -10.97 -11.20
N PRO A 121 -2.45 -9.67 -11.24
CA PRO A 121 -2.63 -8.97 -12.51
C PRO A 121 -1.29 -8.74 -13.21
N VAL A 122 -1.31 -8.86 -14.53
CA VAL A 122 -0.23 -8.42 -15.40
C VAL A 122 -0.46 -6.94 -15.72
N VAL A 123 0.57 -6.14 -15.50
CA VAL A 123 0.56 -4.69 -15.77
C VAL A 123 1.41 -4.31 -16.98
N GLU A 124 2.33 -5.19 -17.38
CA GLU A 124 3.19 -5.00 -18.56
C GLU A 124 3.63 -6.37 -19.10
N THR A 125 3.83 -6.46 -20.42
CA THR A 125 4.33 -7.66 -21.10
C THR A 125 5.52 -7.28 -21.98
N SER A 126 6.59 -8.08 -21.90
CA SER A 126 7.78 -7.93 -22.74
C SER A 126 8.28 -9.31 -23.18
N GLY A 127 8.00 -9.68 -24.44
CA GLY A 127 8.24 -11.04 -24.93
C GLY A 127 7.54 -12.10 -24.07
N ASP A 128 8.30 -13.07 -23.55
CA ASP A 128 7.80 -14.10 -22.63
C ASP A 128 7.65 -13.61 -21.18
N TRP A 129 8.12 -12.40 -20.86
CA TRP A 129 8.07 -11.86 -19.51
C TRP A 129 6.74 -11.16 -19.23
N ARG A 130 6.28 -11.28 -17.98
CA ARG A 130 5.07 -10.63 -17.46
C ARG A 130 5.46 -9.84 -16.22
N ARG A 131 5.24 -8.54 -16.22
CA ARG A 131 5.36 -7.71 -15.01
C ARG A 131 4.03 -7.80 -14.26
N VAL A 132 4.08 -8.21 -13.01
CA VAL A 132 2.89 -8.42 -12.17
C VAL A 132 2.92 -7.50 -10.95
N LEU A 133 1.73 -7.15 -10.42
CA LEU A 133 1.65 -6.56 -9.09
C LEU A 133 1.93 -7.63 -8.02
N LEU A 134 2.72 -7.29 -7.02
CA LEU A 134 3.05 -8.17 -5.90
C LEU A 134 2.18 -7.85 -4.69
N PRO A 135 1.78 -8.86 -3.90
CA PRO A 135 1.00 -8.65 -2.68
C PRO A 135 1.84 -8.15 -1.50
N SER A 136 3.16 -8.07 -1.65
CA SER A 136 4.12 -7.70 -0.61
C SER A 136 4.25 -6.19 -0.43
N ARG A 137 4.93 -5.79 0.66
CA ARG A 137 5.43 -4.42 0.81
C ARG A 137 6.71 -4.21 -0.02
N PRO A 138 7.03 -2.95 -0.42
CA PRO A 138 6.19 -1.75 -0.31
C PRO A 138 4.92 -1.85 -1.17
N ASN A 139 3.89 -1.06 -0.87
CA ASN A 139 2.71 -0.97 -1.74
C ASN A 139 3.14 -0.59 -3.17
N ARG A 140 2.37 -1.01 -4.18
CA ARG A 140 2.71 -0.83 -5.61
C ARG A 140 3.96 -1.59 -6.05
N SER A 141 4.47 -2.54 -5.27
CA SER A 141 5.55 -3.42 -5.71
C SER A 141 5.15 -4.20 -6.96
N THR A 142 6.07 -4.27 -7.91
CA THR A 142 5.96 -5.11 -9.11
C THR A 142 7.17 -6.02 -9.24
N GLY A 143 7.07 -6.99 -10.14
CA GLY A 143 8.21 -7.80 -10.54
C GLY A 143 7.92 -8.60 -11.79
N TRP A 144 8.98 -9.05 -12.44
CA TRP A 144 8.92 -9.77 -13.71
C TRP A 144 8.98 -11.27 -13.46
N ILE A 145 8.05 -12.00 -14.06
CA ILE A 145 8.02 -13.47 -14.03
C ILE A 145 7.98 -14.00 -15.46
N SER A 146 8.58 -15.16 -15.70
CA SER A 146 8.46 -15.84 -16.99
C SER A 146 7.03 -16.33 -17.18
N GLY A 147 6.39 -16.02 -18.30
CA GLY A 147 5.03 -16.49 -18.60
C GLY A 147 4.94 -18.00 -18.89
N LYS A 148 6.08 -18.70 -19.00
CA LYS A 148 6.13 -20.14 -19.32
C LYS A 148 5.57 -20.98 -18.17
N GLY A 149 4.71 -21.95 -18.49
CA GLY A 149 4.13 -22.87 -17.50
C GLY A 149 3.12 -22.23 -16.54
N MET A 150 2.61 -21.04 -16.87
CA MET A 150 1.58 -20.35 -16.08
C MET A 150 0.20 -20.56 -16.69
N ARG A 151 -0.80 -20.69 -15.81
CA ARG A 151 -2.20 -20.54 -16.22
C ARG A 151 -2.48 -19.05 -16.38
N THR A 152 -3.25 -18.71 -17.40
CA THR A 152 -3.69 -17.34 -17.65
C THR A 152 -5.21 -17.28 -17.64
N ALA A 153 -5.75 -16.14 -17.26
CA ALA A 153 -7.16 -15.81 -17.41
C ALA A 153 -7.30 -14.31 -17.65
N ARG A 154 -8.50 -13.87 -18.02
CA ARG A 154 -8.84 -12.45 -18.13
C ARG A 154 -10.01 -12.14 -17.22
N THR A 155 -9.86 -11.14 -16.36
CA THR A 155 -10.98 -10.60 -15.58
C THR A 155 -11.57 -9.40 -16.31
N PRO A 156 -12.90 -9.39 -16.57
CA PRO A 156 -13.54 -8.21 -17.12
C PRO A 156 -13.80 -7.14 -16.05
N TYR A 157 -13.49 -7.42 -14.77
CA TYR A 157 -13.86 -6.56 -13.67
C TYR A 157 -12.77 -5.56 -13.30
N THR A 158 -13.21 -4.38 -12.90
CA THR A 158 -12.37 -3.36 -12.26
C THR A 158 -13.16 -2.73 -11.13
N ILE A 159 -12.52 -2.58 -9.97
CA ILE A 159 -13.11 -1.89 -8.83
C ILE A 159 -12.46 -0.51 -8.73
N ARG A 160 -13.25 0.54 -8.57
CA ARG A 160 -12.77 1.90 -8.32
C ARG A 160 -13.30 2.37 -6.99
N VAL A 161 -12.42 2.81 -6.12
CA VAL A 161 -12.75 3.45 -4.83
C VAL A 161 -12.32 4.90 -4.92
N ASP A 162 -13.29 5.79 -4.83
CA ASP A 162 -13.08 7.23 -4.74
C ASP A 162 -13.17 7.62 -3.26
N LEU A 163 -12.07 8.10 -2.69
CA LEU A 163 -11.97 8.42 -1.26
C LEU A 163 -12.66 9.76 -0.93
N GLY A 164 -12.49 10.79 -1.76
CA GLY A 164 -13.17 12.08 -1.61
C GLY A 164 -14.70 11.94 -1.65
N ALA A 165 -15.21 11.20 -2.64
CA ALA A 165 -16.62 10.89 -2.77
C ALA A 165 -17.06 9.75 -1.85
N ARG A 166 -16.17 8.93 -1.30
CA ARG A 166 -16.47 7.74 -0.47
C ARG A 166 -17.40 6.78 -1.21
N THR A 167 -17.06 6.51 -2.45
CA THR A 167 -17.87 5.70 -3.37
C THR A 167 -17.05 4.55 -3.92
N LEU A 168 -17.62 3.35 -3.92
CA LEU A 168 -17.09 2.22 -4.68
C LEU A 168 -17.93 2.03 -5.93
N THR A 169 -17.26 1.96 -7.09
CA THR A 169 -17.86 1.63 -8.38
C THR A 169 -17.27 0.31 -8.88
N LEU A 170 -18.15 -0.63 -9.22
CA LEU A 170 -17.77 -1.88 -9.87
C LEU A 170 -18.03 -1.75 -11.37
N LEU A 171 -16.99 -1.98 -12.16
CA LEU A 171 -17.04 -2.01 -13.61
C LEU A 171 -16.93 -3.46 -14.10
N ARG A 172 -17.66 -3.79 -15.17
CA ARG A 172 -17.48 -5.01 -15.96
C ARG A 172 -17.36 -4.62 -17.42
N SER A 173 -16.23 -4.93 -18.05
CA SER A 173 -15.91 -4.53 -19.42
C SER A 173 -16.10 -3.02 -19.61
N MET A 174 -15.51 -2.24 -18.70
CA MET A 174 -15.59 -0.77 -18.63
C MET A 174 -16.98 -0.17 -18.39
N ARG A 175 -18.03 -0.99 -18.25
CA ARG A 175 -19.38 -0.53 -17.95
C ARG A 175 -19.66 -0.61 -16.46
N GLU A 176 -20.27 0.42 -15.90
CA GLU A 176 -20.73 0.40 -14.52
C GLU A 176 -21.82 -0.66 -14.32
N VAL A 177 -21.56 -1.59 -13.40
CA VAL A 177 -22.51 -2.63 -13.00
C VAL A 177 -22.94 -2.48 -11.54
N GLY A 178 -22.41 -1.47 -10.84
CA GLY A 178 -22.91 -1.05 -9.54
C GLY A 178 -22.05 0.04 -8.92
N ARG A 179 -22.69 0.84 -8.06
CA ARG A 179 -22.09 1.97 -7.36
C ARG A 179 -22.72 2.11 -5.99
N TRP A 180 -21.89 2.27 -4.96
CA TRP A 180 -22.34 2.28 -3.57
C TRP A 180 -21.53 3.27 -2.73
N LYS A 181 -22.17 3.90 -1.73
CA LYS A 181 -21.43 4.59 -0.68
C LYS A 181 -20.73 3.59 0.22
N VAL A 182 -19.51 3.94 0.62
CA VAL A 182 -18.63 3.11 1.43
C VAL A 182 -18.08 3.90 2.62
N ALA A 183 -17.56 3.20 3.62
CA ALA A 183 -16.74 3.82 4.65
C ALA A 183 -15.26 3.55 4.35
N ILE A 184 -14.42 4.52 4.63
CA ILE A 184 -12.97 4.46 4.35
C ILE A 184 -12.16 4.68 5.63
N GLY A 185 -10.84 4.60 5.51
CA GLY A 185 -9.89 4.89 6.58
C GLY A 185 -10.08 6.29 7.17
N GLY A 186 -9.98 6.41 8.49
CA GLY A 186 -9.99 7.71 9.18
C GLY A 186 -8.69 8.47 8.99
N PRO A 187 -8.60 9.75 9.42
CA PRO A 187 -7.42 10.59 9.22
C PRO A 187 -6.10 10.01 9.78
N GLN A 188 -6.17 9.24 10.88
CA GLN A 188 -5.00 8.60 11.50
C GLN A 188 -4.62 7.27 10.84
N THR A 189 -5.55 6.67 10.07
CA THR A 189 -5.40 5.36 9.45
C THR A 189 -6.00 5.40 8.04
N PRO A 190 -5.47 6.27 7.16
CA PRO A 190 -6.06 6.52 5.85
C PRO A 190 -6.02 5.26 4.99
N THR A 191 -7.02 5.10 4.12
CA THR A 191 -6.96 4.10 3.05
C THR A 191 -5.86 4.51 2.06
N PRO A 192 -4.88 3.64 1.73
CA PRO A 192 -3.80 3.97 0.81
C PRO A 192 -4.34 4.12 -0.61
N THR A 193 -3.80 5.09 -1.35
CA THR A 193 -4.13 5.32 -2.77
C THR A 193 -3.25 4.48 -3.71
N GLY A 194 -3.69 4.37 -4.96
CA GLY A 194 -2.97 3.70 -6.05
C GLY A 194 -3.65 2.43 -6.57
N ARG A 195 -3.00 1.80 -7.54
CA ARG A 195 -3.41 0.52 -8.13
C ARG A 195 -3.02 -0.65 -7.23
N THR A 196 -4.00 -1.50 -6.96
CA THR A 196 -3.83 -2.78 -6.27
C THR A 196 -4.77 -3.82 -6.89
N PHE A 197 -4.99 -4.95 -6.23
CA PHE A 197 -5.80 -6.04 -6.75
C PHE A 197 -6.44 -6.84 -5.63
N VAL A 198 -7.51 -7.57 -5.95
CA VAL A 198 -8.14 -8.54 -5.05
C VAL A 198 -7.21 -9.73 -4.86
N LEU A 199 -6.57 -9.83 -3.69
CA LEU A 199 -5.57 -10.84 -3.37
C LEU A 199 -6.20 -12.21 -3.07
N ALA A 200 -7.23 -12.21 -2.22
CA ALA A 200 -7.86 -13.43 -1.74
C ALA A 200 -9.35 -13.21 -1.46
N THR A 201 -10.06 -14.30 -1.19
CA THR A 201 -11.41 -14.29 -0.62
C THR A 201 -11.41 -15.11 0.64
N LEU A 202 -11.63 -14.48 1.78
CA LEU A 202 -11.68 -15.13 3.08
C LEU A 202 -13.13 -15.19 3.56
N THR A 203 -13.55 -16.36 4.01
CA THR A 203 -14.85 -16.54 4.69
C THR A 203 -14.61 -16.56 6.19
N ARG A 204 -15.39 -15.77 6.94
CA ARG A 204 -15.36 -15.67 8.40
C ARG A 204 -16.64 -16.25 9.01
N ASP A 205 -16.60 -16.48 10.30
CA ASP A 205 -17.76 -16.91 11.07
C ASP A 205 -18.93 -15.94 10.95
N LYS A 206 -20.16 -16.47 11.10
CA LYS A 206 -21.40 -15.67 10.99
C LYS A 206 -21.50 -14.53 12.01
N LYS A 207 -20.76 -14.60 13.12
CA LYS A 207 -20.72 -13.57 14.17
C LYS A 207 -19.75 -12.43 13.84
N ALA A 208 -18.87 -12.61 12.85
CA ALA A 208 -17.94 -11.56 12.46
C ALA A 208 -18.69 -10.39 11.81
N PRO A 209 -18.21 -9.13 11.95
CA PRO A 209 -18.85 -7.97 11.35
C PRO A 209 -19.01 -8.04 9.82
N SER A 210 -18.21 -8.89 9.17
CA SER A 210 -18.38 -9.25 7.76
C SER A 210 -18.08 -10.73 7.57
N ARG A 211 -18.99 -11.44 6.89
CA ARG A 211 -18.80 -12.86 6.53
C ARG A 211 -17.75 -13.06 5.45
N ILE A 212 -17.62 -12.12 4.52
CA ILE A 212 -16.62 -12.16 3.44
C ILE A 212 -15.64 -11.01 3.65
N VAL A 213 -14.35 -11.31 3.56
CA VAL A 213 -13.29 -10.31 3.54
C VAL A 213 -12.48 -10.53 2.26
N LEU A 214 -12.25 -9.47 1.51
CA LEU A 214 -11.47 -9.49 0.27
C LEU A 214 -10.17 -8.70 0.52
N PRO A 215 -9.10 -9.33 1.04
CA PRO A 215 -7.80 -8.69 1.15
C PRO A 215 -7.32 -8.17 -0.20
N LEU A 216 -6.63 -7.05 -0.18
CA LEU A 216 -6.01 -6.42 -1.33
C LEU A 216 -4.49 -6.62 -1.30
N GLY A 217 -3.84 -6.44 -2.45
CA GLY A 217 -2.38 -6.36 -2.54
C GLY A 217 -1.81 -5.02 -2.06
N THR A 218 -2.37 -4.43 -1.01
CA THR A 218 -1.95 -3.15 -0.44
C THR A 218 -2.19 -3.15 1.06
N HIS A 219 -1.48 -2.28 1.76
CA HIS A 219 -1.44 -2.26 3.20
C HIS A 219 -1.52 -0.84 3.76
N SER A 220 -1.94 -0.72 5.01
CA SER A 220 -1.91 0.54 5.74
C SER A 220 -0.50 1.15 5.73
N ALA A 221 -0.45 2.47 5.59
CA ALA A 221 0.77 3.27 5.70
C ALA A 221 1.11 3.60 7.17
N THR A 222 0.16 3.45 8.09
CA THR A 222 0.32 3.82 9.51
C THR A 222 0.21 2.64 10.47
N LEU A 223 -0.18 1.46 9.99
CA LEU A 223 -0.32 0.24 10.79
C LEU A 223 0.51 -0.89 10.20
N ASP A 224 1.53 -1.32 10.94
CA ASP A 224 2.33 -2.51 10.61
C ASP A 224 1.60 -3.80 10.96
N SER A 225 0.63 -3.74 11.88
CA SER A 225 -0.26 -4.86 12.19
C SER A 225 -1.69 -4.38 12.50
N PHE A 226 -2.68 -5.19 12.14
CA PHE A 226 -4.08 -4.96 12.48
C PHE A 226 -4.87 -6.26 12.40
N GLY A 227 -5.70 -6.57 13.41
CA GLY A 227 -6.57 -7.75 13.40
C GLY A 227 -5.82 -9.08 13.23
N GLY A 228 -4.58 -9.17 13.70
CA GLY A 228 -3.72 -10.35 13.56
C GLY A 228 -3.01 -10.49 12.21
N GLY A 229 -3.19 -9.54 11.28
CA GLY A 229 -2.49 -9.48 9.99
C GLY A 229 -1.50 -8.32 9.89
N PRO A 230 -0.76 -8.21 8.76
CA PRO A 230 0.34 -7.25 8.57
C PRO A 230 -0.13 -5.86 8.11
N GLY A 231 -1.33 -5.47 8.53
CA GLY A 231 -1.98 -4.23 8.09
C GLY A 231 -2.52 -4.29 6.65
N THR A 232 -2.76 -5.47 6.09
CA THR A 232 -3.38 -5.65 4.75
C THR A 232 -4.75 -4.99 4.70
N VAL A 233 -4.95 -4.12 3.71
CA VAL A 233 -6.24 -3.44 3.48
C VAL A 233 -7.18 -4.42 2.79
N ALA A 234 -8.46 -4.36 3.13
CA ALA A 234 -9.47 -5.23 2.56
C ALA A 234 -10.76 -4.49 2.19
N LEU A 235 -11.52 -5.08 1.27
CA LEU A 235 -12.94 -4.76 1.07
C LEU A 235 -13.77 -5.74 1.90
N HIS A 236 -14.68 -5.25 2.74
CA HIS A 236 -15.53 -6.12 3.56
C HIS A 236 -16.83 -5.42 3.97
N GLY A 237 -17.84 -6.20 4.37
CA GLY A 237 -19.12 -5.69 4.87
C GLY A 237 -19.03 -4.94 6.20
N TRP A 238 -20.15 -4.38 6.63
CA TRP A 238 -20.33 -3.84 7.98
C TRP A 238 -21.76 -4.12 8.47
N PRO A 239 -21.99 -4.37 9.78
CA PRO A 239 -23.30 -4.79 10.28
C PRO A 239 -24.44 -3.81 10.06
N ASP A 240 -24.14 -2.52 9.91
CA ASP A 240 -25.15 -1.46 9.81
C ASP A 240 -24.72 -0.34 8.84
N ALA A 241 -25.68 0.46 8.40
CA ALA A 241 -25.46 1.49 7.38
C ALA A 241 -24.82 2.79 7.91
N SER A 242 -24.70 2.98 9.23
CA SER A 242 -24.31 4.26 9.85
C SER A 242 -22.89 4.71 9.55
N VAL A 243 -22.05 3.81 9.02
CA VAL A 243 -20.66 4.08 8.67
C VAL A 243 -20.47 4.56 7.23
N PHE A 244 -21.41 4.26 6.32
CA PHE A 244 -21.23 4.56 4.91
C PHE A 244 -21.26 6.07 4.66
N GLY A 245 -20.35 6.56 3.81
CA GLY A 245 -20.12 7.99 3.63
C GLY A 245 -19.21 8.62 4.69
N ARG A 246 -18.54 7.82 5.54
CA ARG A 246 -17.67 8.33 6.61
C ARG A 246 -16.24 7.77 6.53
N ALA A 247 -15.30 8.50 7.10
CA ALA A 247 -13.90 8.09 7.24
C ALA A 247 -13.68 7.60 8.69
N VAL A 248 -13.92 6.32 8.93
CA VAL A 248 -14.07 5.73 10.28
C VAL A 248 -13.44 4.35 10.43
N SER A 249 -12.82 3.80 9.39
CA SER A 249 -12.13 2.51 9.45
C SER A 249 -10.64 2.68 9.77
N HIS A 250 -9.94 1.56 9.94
CA HIS A 250 -8.48 1.50 10.10
C HIS A 250 -7.75 1.28 8.76
N GLY A 251 -8.28 1.87 7.68
CA GLY A 251 -7.74 1.77 6.32
C GLY A 251 -8.56 0.88 5.37
N CYS A 252 -9.28 -0.13 5.88
CA CYS A 252 -10.17 -0.97 5.07
C CYS A 252 -11.34 -0.19 4.45
N VAL A 253 -11.87 -0.68 3.34
CA VAL A 253 -13.09 -0.14 2.73
C VAL A 253 -14.28 -1.00 3.19
N ARG A 254 -15.19 -0.39 3.96
CA ARG A 254 -16.42 -1.04 4.41
C ARG A 254 -17.51 -0.80 3.36
N VAL A 255 -18.13 -1.88 2.90
CA VAL A 255 -19.12 -1.85 1.82
C VAL A 255 -20.49 -2.34 2.30
N PRO A 256 -21.61 -1.89 1.71
CA PRO A 256 -22.92 -2.44 2.02
C PRO A 256 -23.06 -3.88 1.50
N ASP A 257 -24.02 -4.64 2.04
CA ASP A 257 -24.24 -6.05 1.67
C ASP A 257 -24.45 -6.26 0.17
N ALA A 258 -25.15 -5.34 -0.49
CA ALA A 258 -25.35 -5.40 -1.94
C ALA A 258 -24.02 -5.32 -2.71
N ALA A 259 -23.10 -4.45 -2.28
CA ALA A 259 -21.77 -4.36 -2.84
C ALA A 259 -20.95 -5.62 -2.52
N LEU A 260 -21.00 -6.13 -1.27
CA LEU A 260 -20.28 -7.34 -0.88
C LEU A 260 -20.71 -8.56 -1.70
N LYS A 261 -22.02 -8.68 -1.97
CA LYS A 261 -22.59 -9.74 -2.82
C LYS A 261 -22.14 -9.63 -4.29
N ALA A 262 -21.97 -8.41 -4.81
CA ALA A 262 -21.43 -8.21 -6.15
C ALA A 262 -19.92 -8.53 -6.19
N LEU A 263 -19.17 -8.02 -5.20
CA LEU A 263 -17.73 -8.19 -5.08
C LEU A 263 -17.31 -9.65 -4.84
N SER A 264 -18.14 -10.47 -4.19
CA SER A 264 -17.85 -11.90 -3.98
C SER A 264 -17.78 -12.72 -5.27
N ARG A 265 -18.20 -12.14 -6.40
CA ARG A 265 -18.12 -12.74 -7.75
C ARG A 265 -16.94 -12.22 -8.57
N VAL A 266 -16.19 -11.25 -8.04
CA VAL A 266 -15.03 -10.67 -8.71
C VAL A 266 -13.87 -11.65 -8.63
N PRO A 267 -13.27 -12.05 -9.76
CA PRO A 267 -12.13 -12.96 -9.75
C PRO A 267 -10.92 -12.38 -8.99
N LEU A 268 -10.13 -13.25 -8.37
CA LEU A 268 -8.83 -12.88 -7.80
C LEU A 268 -7.92 -12.27 -8.89
N GLY A 269 -7.05 -11.35 -8.49
CA GLY A 269 -6.21 -10.59 -9.41
C GLY A 269 -6.92 -9.42 -10.11
N SER A 270 -8.25 -9.28 -9.97
CA SER A 270 -8.96 -8.11 -10.52
C SER A 270 -8.43 -6.82 -9.90
N LEU A 271 -8.21 -5.83 -10.76
CA LEU A 271 -7.65 -4.55 -10.35
C LEU A 271 -8.62 -3.76 -9.47
N VAL A 272 -8.03 -3.11 -8.47
CA VAL A 272 -8.68 -2.12 -7.61
C VAL A 272 -7.89 -0.83 -7.72
N PHE A 273 -8.55 0.24 -8.14
CA PHE A 273 -7.98 1.60 -8.16
C PHE A 273 -8.53 2.36 -6.97
N ILE A 274 -7.65 2.92 -6.15
CA ILE A 274 -8.04 3.74 -4.99
C ILE A 274 -7.53 5.16 -5.22
N ASN A 275 -8.44 6.10 -5.42
CA ASN A 275 -8.13 7.46 -5.83
C ASN A 275 -8.59 8.45 -4.73
N GLY A 276 -7.81 9.52 -4.55
CA GLY A 276 -8.04 10.56 -3.54
C GLY A 276 -9.29 11.39 -3.79
#